data_AF-A0A949ZT15-F1
#
_entry.id   AF-A0A949ZT15-F1
#
_cell.length_a   1.000
_cell.length_b   1.000
_cell.length_c   1.000
_cell.angle_alpha   90.00
_cell.angle_beta   90.00
_cell.angle_gamma   90.00
#
_symmetry.space_group_name_H-M   'P 1'
#
loop_
_entity.id
_entity.type
_entity.pdbx_description
1 polymer ?
#
loop_
_entity_poly.entity_id
_entity_poly.type
_entity_poly.pdbx_seq_one_letter_code
_entity_poly.pdbx_strand_id
1 'polypeptide(L)'
;MAASSVWAASATSADEGQPAVWKSREVILTYAGFTNRYSCEGLRDKVEEALATLGARSDMRVSPRACSGHGKPERFPSVRIELSTLTPAPERAAGTVEARWKTVRLSGPGKLTHSECELAEQIQHEILPLFTTRNVKARTNCVPNQESAGDITLTLDVLVPTTEKATR
;
A
#
# COMPACT_ATOMS: atom_id res chain seq x y z
N MET A 1 33.91 1.38 47.59
CA MET A 1 33.17 0.31 46.89
C MET A 1 31.70 0.70 46.89
N ALA A 2 31.16 1.14 45.75
CA ALA A 2 29.72 1.38 45.59
C ALA A 2 29.33 0.89 44.19
N ALA A 3 28.47 -0.14 44.14
CA ALA A 3 28.09 -0.86 42.93
C ALA A 3 27.12 -0.03 42.08
N SER A 4 27.41 0.09 40.79
CA SER A 4 26.49 0.65 39.80
C SER A 4 25.66 -0.46 39.19
N SER A 5 24.36 -0.47 39.47
CA SER A 5 23.40 -1.36 38.80
C SER A 5 23.05 -0.78 37.44
N VAL A 6 23.48 -1.44 36.37
CA VAL A 6 23.11 -1.10 35.01
C VAL A 6 21.78 -1.79 34.70
N TRP A 7 20.71 -1.02 34.49
CA TRP A 7 19.45 -1.55 33.97
C TRP A 7 19.59 -1.76 32.47
N ALA A 8 19.43 -3.01 32.03
CA ALA A 8 19.33 -3.36 30.62
C ALA A 8 17.96 -2.93 30.08
N ALA A 9 17.94 -1.97 29.16
CA ALA A 9 16.76 -1.68 28.37
C ALA A 9 16.47 -2.88 27.46
N SER A 10 15.37 -3.57 27.72
CA SER A 10 14.84 -4.57 26.77
C SER A 10 14.30 -3.80 25.55
N ALA A 11 15.05 -3.83 24.45
CA ALA A 11 14.56 -3.38 23.16
C ALA A 11 13.42 -4.32 22.75
N THR A 12 12.18 -3.81 22.81
CA THR A 12 11.00 -4.57 22.41
C THR A 12 11.07 -4.88 20.91
N SER A 13 10.85 -6.14 20.59
CA SER A 13 11.02 -6.78 19.29
C SER A 13 10.12 -6.17 18.21
N ALA A 14 10.59 -5.11 17.54
CA ALA A 14 9.97 -4.64 16.31
C ALA A 14 10.22 -5.57 15.11
N ASP A 15 11.05 -6.61 15.31
CA ASP A 15 11.56 -7.52 14.27
C ASP A 15 11.28 -9.02 14.57
N GLU A 16 10.57 -9.36 15.66
CA GLU A 16 10.11 -10.74 15.83
C GLU A 16 8.91 -11.01 14.90
N GLY A 17 9.01 -12.10 14.14
CA GLY A 17 7.91 -12.60 13.34
C GLY A 17 6.65 -12.81 14.18
N GLN A 18 5.54 -12.24 13.74
CA GLN A 18 4.23 -12.41 14.35
C GLN A 18 3.34 -13.30 13.46
N PRO A 19 2.49 -14.15 14.04
CA PRO A 19 1.52 -14.91 13.27
C PRO A 19 0.52 -13.97 12.59
N ALA A 20 0.21 -14.24 11.33
CA ALA A 20 -0.80 -13.52 10.56
C ALA A 20 -1.60 -14.46 9.68
N VAL A 21 -2.78 -14.03 9.24
CA VAL A 21 -3.64 -14.74 8.30
C VAL A 21 -3.91 -13.88 7.08
N TRP A 22 -3.98 -14.53 5.91
CA TRP A 22 -4.43 -13.87 4.69
C TRP A 22 -5.95 -13.65 4.74
N LYS A 23 -6.39 -12.42 4.50
CA LYS A 23 -7.80 -12.08 4.34
C LYS A 23 -8.04 -11.53 2.94
N SER A 24 -9.01 -12.13 2.25
CA SER A 24 -9.49 -11.63 0.97
C SER A 24 -10.23 -10.31 1.13
N ARG A 25 -9.99 -9.38 0.22
CA ARG A 25 -10.60 -8.05 0.14
C ARG A 25 -10.97 -7.76 -1.31
N GLU A 26 -12.07 -7.02 -1.48
CA GLU A 26 -12.47 -6.48 -2.78
C GLU A 26 -12.79 -4.99 -2.60
N VAL A 27 -12.34 -4.16 -3.54
CA VAL A 27 -12.70 -2.75 -3.62
C VAL A 27 -12.80 -2.32 -5.09
N ILE A 28 -13.59 -1.29 -5.36
CA ILE A 28 -13.60 -0.61 -6.65
C ILE A 28 -13.02 0.78 -6.42
N LEU A 29 -11.90 1.06 -7.05
CA LEU A 29 -11.30 2.39 -7.08
C LEU A 29 -11.76 3.08 -8.36
N THR A 30 -12.42 4.23 -8.24
CA THR A 30 -12.74 5.10 -9.39
C THR A 30 -11.87 6.33 -9.30
N TYR A 31 -10.92 6.47 -10.23
CA TYR A 31 -9.99 7.59 -10.21
C TYR A 31 -10.70 8.89 -10.58
N ALA A 32 -10.60 9.86 -9.68
CA ALA A 32 -11.15 11.20 -9.86
C ALA A 32 -10.00 12.22 -9.88
N GLY A 33 -9.29 12.27 -11.01
CA GLY A 33 -8.17 13.18 -11.21
C GLY A 33 -8.56 14.56 -11.71
N PHE A 34 -7.95 15.59 -11.14
CA PHE A 34 -7.97 16.95 -11.67
C PHE A 34 -6.64 17.30 -12.35
N THR A 35 -5.52 16.94 -11.72
CA THR A 35 -4.17 17.28 -12.18
C THR A 35 -3.68 16.39 -13.33
N ASN A 36 -4.11 15.13 -13.38
CA ASN A 36 -3.71 14.21 -14.45
C ASN A 36 -4.87 13.32 -14.91
N ARG A 37 -4.62 12.55 -15.97
CA ARG A 37 -5.53 11.53 -16.47
C ARG A 37 -4.80 10.22 -16.74
N TYR A 38 -5.42 9.13 -16.35
CA TYR A 38 -4.99 7.78 -16.72
C TYR A 38 -5.83 7.23 -17.86
N SER A 39 -5.21 6.40 -18.69
CA SER A 39 -5.96 5.35 -19.36
C SER A 39 -6.36 4.27 -18.36
N CYS A 40 -7.35 3.46 -18.68
CA CYS A 40 -7.73 2.35 -17.82
C CYS A 40 -6.58 1.37 -17.52
N GLU A 41 -5.78 1.04 -18.54
CA GLU A 41 -4.60 0.20 -18.40
C GLU A 41 -3.53 0.87 -17.54
N GLY A 42 -3.27 2.16 -17.76
CA GLY A 42 -2.31 2.92 -16.96
C GLY A 42 -2.70 3.01 -15.49
N LEU A 43 -4.00 3.16 -15.20
CA LEU A 43 -4.50 3.13 -13.82
C LEU A 43 -4.34 1.73 -13.21
N ARG A 44 -4.68 0.66 -13.95
CA ARG A 44 -4.47 -0.72 -13.49
C ARG A 44 -3.03 -0.94 -13.09
N ASP A 45 -2.10 -0.69 -14.01
CA ASP A 45 -0.68 -0.99 -13.81
C ASP A 45 -0.13 -0.20 -12.61
N LYS A 46 -0.54 1.06 -12.47
CA LYS A 46 -0.13 1.92 -11.35
C LYS A 46 -0.66 1.42 -10.01
N VAL A 47 -1.92 1.01 -9.97
CA VAL A 47 -2.57 0.46 -8.77
C VAL A 47 -1.94 -0.89 -8.40
N GLU A 48 -1.67 -1.77 -9.37
CA GLU A 48 -0.98 -3.04 -9.15
C GLU A 48 0.40 -2.83 -8.52
N GLU A 49 1.20 -1.89 -9.02
CA GLU A 49 2.50 -1.57 -8.44
C GLU A 49 2.39 -1.10 -6.98
N ALA A 50 1.40 -0.26 -6.69
CA ALA A 50 1.16 0.23 -5.33
C ALA A 50 0.74 -0.92 -4.39
N LEU A 51 -0.16 -1.80 -4.81
CA LEU A 51 -0.62 -2.95 -4.02
C LEU A 51 0.51 -3.96 -3.77
N ALA A 52 1.33 -4.25 -4.78
CA ALA A 52 2.52 -5.09 -4.63
C ALA A 52 3.51 -4.47 -3.63
N THR A 53 3.73 -3.16 -3.72
CA THR A 53 4.59 -2.43 -2.76
C THR A 53 4.04 -2.50 -1.34
N LEU A 54 2.71 -2.49 -1.17
CA LEU A 54 2.02 -2.66 0.11
C LEU A 54 2.01 -4.11 0.62
N GLY A 55 2.55 -5.07 -0.13
CA GLY A 55 2.62 -6.47 0.27
C GLY A 55 1.32 -7.24 0.08
N ALA A 56 0.49 -6.84 -0.90
CA ALA A 56 -0.60 -7.68 -1.37
C ALA A 56 -0.06 -9.03 -1.84
N ARG A 57 -0.83 -10.10 -1.64
CA ARG A 57 -0.44 -11.43 -2.14
C ARG A 57 -0.35 -11.42 -3.66
N SER A 58 0.59 -12.18 -4.21
CA SER A 58 0.92 -12.18 -5.65
C SER A 58 -0.20 -12.67 -6.58
N ASP A 59 -1.26 -13.26 -6.04
CA ASP A 59 -2.46 -13.69 -6.78
C ASP A 59 -3.55 -12.61 -6.85
N MET A 60 -3.23 -11.37 -6.47
CA MET A 60 -4.12 -10.23 -6.64
C MET A 60 -4.52 -10.04 -8.10
N ARG A 61 -5.71 -9.48 -8.32
CA ARG A 61 -6.24 -9.16 -9.64
C ARG A 61 -6.73 -7.72 -9.64
N VAL A 62 -6.21 -6.92 -10.57
CA VAL A 62 -6.72 -5.59 -10.85
C VAL A 62 -7.28 -5.60 -12.27
N SER A 63 -8.58 -5.35 -12.39
CA SER A 63 -9.29 -5.40 -13.67
C SER A 63 -9.91 -4.04 -13.98
N PRO A 64 -9.65 -3.48 -15.17
CA PRO A 64 -10.34 -2.27 -15.59
C PRO A 64 -11.86 -2.43 -15.63
N ARG A 65 -12.59 -1.36 -15.30
CA ARG A 65 -14.05 -1.32 -15.26
C ARG A 65 -14.56 -0.07 -15.97
N ALA A 66 -15.66 -0.22 -16.71
CA ALA A 66 -16.37 0.87 -17.37
C ALA A 66 -15.50 1.71 -18.35
N CYS A 67 -14.50 1.08 -18.97
CA CYS A 67 -13.61 1.72 -19.93
C CYS A 67 -14.27 1.79 -21.30
N SER A 68 -14.21 2.96 -21.94
CA SER A 68 -14.83 3.23 -23.24
C SER A 68 -13.79 3.49 -24.35
N GLY A 69 -12.59 3.91 -23.97
CA GLY A 69 -11.48 4.24 -24.84
C GLY A 69 -10.46 3.11 -24.93
N HIS A 70 -10.04 2.80 -26.16
CA HIS A 70 -8.95 1.87 -26.47
C HIS A 70 -7.58 2.45 -26.03
N GLY A 71 -7.29 2.43 -24.73
CA GLY A 71 -6.03 2.93 -24.17
C GLY A 71 -5.89 4.46 -24.11
N LYS A 72 -6.96 5.20 -24.41
CA LYS A 72 -6.97 6.67 -24.31
C LYS A 72 -7.16 7.11 -22.85
N PRO A 73 -6.71 8.32 -22.47
CA PRO A 73 -7.02 8.90 -21.17
C PRO A 73 -8.53 9.01 -20.98
N GLU A 74 -9.03 8.46 -19.87
CA GLU A 74 -10.44 8.43 -19.52
C GLU A 74 -10.80 9.60 -18.60
N ARG A 75 -12.08 9.98 -18.57
CA ARG A 75 -12.56 11.00 -17.62
C ARG A 75 -12.64 10.44 -16.20
N PHE A 76 -13.10 9.19 -16.07
CA PHE A 76 -13.28 8.50 -14.79
C PHE A 76 -12.86 7.02 -14.94
N PRO A 77 -11.56 6.71 -15.12
CA PRO A 77 -11.12 5.33 -15.19
C PRO A 77 -11.36 4.65 -13.84
N SER A 78 -11.90 3.44 -13.85
CA SER A 78 -12.13 2.64 -12.66
C SER A 78 -11.43 1.30 -12.76
N VAL A 79 -11.01 0.76 -11.62
CA VAL A 79 -10.49 -0.60 -11.51
C VAL A 79 -11.21 -1.35 -10.38
N ARG A 80 -11.55 -2.62 -10.62
CA ARG A 80 -11.92 -3.57 -9.58
C ARG A 80 -10.65 -4.26 -9.10
N ILE A 81 -10.47 -4.29 -7.79
CA ILE A 81 -9.31 -4.85 -7.12
C ILE A 81 -9.79 -6.01 -6.26
N GLU A 82 -9.26 -7.19 -6.51
CA GLU A 82 -9.43 -8.39 -5.69
C GLU A 82 -8.04 -8.78 -5.16
N LEU A 83 -7.86 -8.80 -3.84
CA LEU A 83 -6.55 -9.05 -3.24
C LEU A 83 -6.65 -9.80 -1.92
N SER A 84 -5.52 -10.34 -1.46
CA SER A 84 -5.37 -10.83 -0.09
C SER A 84 -4.32 -10.02 0.65
N THR A 85 -4.65 -9.60 1.88
CA THR A 85 -3.74 -8.86 2.77
C THR A 85 -3.55 -9.58 4.09
N LEU A 86 -2.43 -9.33 4.77
CA LEU A 86 -2.16 -9.94 6.07
C LEU A 86 -2.85 -9.18 7.21
N THR A 87 -3.48 -9.94 8.11
CA THR A 87 -4.01 -9.47 9.39
C THR A 87 -3.33 -10.24 10.53
N PRO A 88 -2.87 -9.56 11.60
CA PRO A 88 -2.32 -10.25 12.77
C PRO A 88 -3.29 -11.30 13.33
N ALA A 89 -2.75 -12.45 13.70
CA ALA A 89 -3.47 -13.50 14.41
C ALA A 89 -3.05 -13.51 15.88
N PRO A 90 -3.95 -13.86 16.82
CA PRO A 90 -3.63 -13.86 18.25
C PRO A 90 -2.65 -14.98 18.63
N GLU A 91 -2.66 -16.09 17.88
CA GLU A 91 -1.84 -17.27 18.15
C GLU A 91 -1.42 -17.96 16.84
N ARG A 92 -0.35 -18.77 16.93
CA ARG A 92 0.11 -19.61 15.82
C ARG A 92 -0.82 -20.82 15.70
N ALA A 93 -1.48 -20.95 14.56
CA ALA A 93 -2.40 -22.04 14.26
C ALA A 93 -2.23 -22.51 12.81
N ALA A 94 -2.89 -23.63 12.46
CA ALA A 94 -2.95 -24.09 11.07
C ALA A 94 -3.52 -22.98 10.16
N GLY A 95 -2.80 -22.68 9.07
CA GLY A 95 -3.16 -21.60 8.13
C GLY A 95 -2.63 -20.20 8.50
N THR A 96 -1.94 -20.05 9.63
CA THR A 96 -1.17 -18.83 9.92
C THR A 96 0.15 -18.83 9.17
N VAL A 97 0.63 -17.65 8.81
CA VAL A 97 1.95 -17.40 8.23
C VAL A 97 2.75 -16.50 9.14
N GLU A 98 4.06 -16.69 9.17
CA GLU A 98 4.96 -15.76 9.85
C GLU A 98 5.04 -14.44 9.06
N ALA A 99 4.81 -13.33 9.74
CA ALA A 99 4.80 -12.01 9.15
C ALA A 99 5.66 -11.02 9.94
N ARG A 100 6.18 -10.00 9.27
CA ARG A 100 7.00 -8.95 9.87
C ARG A 100 6.58 -7.59 9.36
N TRP A 101 6.91 -6.56 10.12
CA TRP A 101 6.71 -5.18 9.70
C TRP A 101 7.78 -4.77 8.70
N LYS A 102 7.36 -4.20 7.57
CA LYS A 102 8.25 -3.65 6.55
C LYS A 102 7.89 -2.20 6.30
N THR A 103 8.87 -1.30 6.42
CA THR A 103 8.70 0.08 5.98
C THR A 103 8.72 0.13 4.46
N VAL A 104 7.69 0.73 3.87
CA VAL A 104 7.53 0.89 2.43
C VAL A 104 7.32 2.35 2.08
N ARG A 105 7.77 2.73 0.88
CA ARG A 105 7.55 4.05 0.31
C ARG A 105 6.79 3.91 -1.00
N LEU A 106 5.68 4.62 -1.12
CA LEU A 106 4.81 4.64 -2.31
C LEU A 106 5.07 5.83 -3.23
N SER A 107 5.89 6.79 -2.83
CA SER A 107 6.29 7.93 -3.67
C SER A 107 7.76 7.90 -4.09
N GLY A 108 8.08 8.55 -5.21
CA GLY A 108 9.43 8.62 -5.79
C GLY A 108 9.49 8.14 -7.25
N PRO A 109 10.69 8.10 -7.86
CA PRO A 109 10.85 7.67 -9.25
C PRO A 109 10.25 6.29 -9.52
N GLY A 110 9.45 6.17 -10.59
CA GLY A 110 8.70 4.95 -10.94
C GLY A 110 7.38 4.78 -10.18
N LYS A 111 7.23 5.37 -9.00
CA LYS A 111 6.04 5.26 -8.14
C LYS A 111 5.19 6.53 -8.21
N LEU A 112 4.44 6.87 -7.15
CA LEU A 112 3.67 8.11 -7.09
C LEU A 112 4.60 9.32 -7.21
N THR A 113 4.34 10.15 -8.20
CA THR A 113 5.06 11.38 -8.55
C THR A 113 4.26 12.61 -8.11
N HIS A 114 4.89 13.79 -8.10
CA HIS A 114 4.29 15.04 -7.64
C HIS A 114 3.01 15.46 -8.37
N SER A 115 2.75 14.93 -9.57
CA SER A 115 1.53 15.20 -10.36
C SER A 115 0.42 14.16 -10.14
N GLU A 116 0.62 13.19 -9.24
CA GLU A 116 -0.32 12.10 -8.94
C GLU A 116 -0.98 12.30 -7.56
N CYS A 117 -1.25 13.57 -7.22
CA CYS A 117 -1.83 14.00 -5.95
C CYS A 117 -3.15 13.29 -5.62
N GLU A 118 -4.09 13.32 -6.55
CA GLU A 118 -5.42 12.74 -6.35
C GLU A 118 -5.33 11.23 -6.17
N LEU A 119 -4.43 10.56 -6.91
CA LEU A 119 -4.23 9.12 -6.76
C LEU A 119 -3.60 8.81 -5.40
N ALA A 120 -2.64 9.61 -4.95
CA ALA A 120 -2.02 9.45 -3.64
C ALA A 120 -3.04 9.64 -2.49
N GLU A 121 -3.98 10.58 -2.62
CA GLU A 121 -5.07 10.77 -1.66
C GLU A 121 -6.06 9.61 -1.67
N GLN A 122 -6.48 9.13 -2.85
CA GLN A 122 -7.39 7.99 -2.93
C GLN A 122 -6.74 6.70 -2.43
N ILE A 123 -5.45 6.47 -2.71
CA ILE A 123 -4.73 5.33 -2.12
C ILE A 123 -4.75 5.40 -0.59
N GLN A 124 -4.55 6.58 -0.01
CA GLN A 124 -4.59 6.75 1.43
C GLN A 124 -5.97 6.43 2.03
N HIS A 125 -7.05 6.86 1.38
CA HIS A 125 -8.40 6.74 1.91
C HIS A 125 -9.10 5.43 1.56
N GLU A 126 -8.83 4.84 0.39
CA GLU A 126 -9.55 3.68 -0.13
C GLU A 126 -8.71 2.39 -0.10
N ILE A 127 -7.39 2.49 -0.27
CA ILE A 127 -6.51 1.33 -0.39
C ILE A 127 -5.83 0.99 0.94
N LEU A 128 -5.21 1.96 1.63
CA LEU A 128 -4.50 1.69 2.88
C LEU A 128 -5.35 0.98 3.95
N PRO A 129 -6.65 1.30 4.14
CA PRO A 129 -7.49 0.60 5.11
C PRO A 129 -7.68 -0.91 4.84
N LEU A 130 -7.35 -1.38 3.64
CA LEU A 130 -7.37 -2.81 3.31
C LEU A 130 -6.16 -3.57 3.86
N PHE A 131 -5.11 -2.85 4.27
CA PHE A 131 -3.86 -3.40 4.77
C PHE A 131 -3.74 -3.19 6.28
N THR A 132 -2.97 -4.07 6.93
CA THR A 132 -2.53 -3.82 8.30
C THR A 132 -1.34 -2.86 8.24
N THR A 133 -1.58 -1.57 8.49
CA THR A 133 -0.57 -0.50 8.41
C THR A 133 -0.34 0.17 9.75
N ARG A 134 0.87 0.71 9.97
CA ARG A 134 1.19 1.60 11.10
C ARG A 134 2.21 2.66 10.67
N ASN A 135 2.47 3.64 11.54
CA ASN A 135 3.48 4.69 11.32
C ASN A 135 3.32 5.43 9.98
N VAL A 136 2.06 5.66 9.55
CA VAL A 136 1.75 6.29 8.27
C VAL A 136 2.20 7.75 8.27
N LYS A 137 3.18 8.05 7.42
CA LYS A 137 3.64 9.39 7.10
C LYS A 137 3.14 9.72 5.71
N ALA A 138 1.96 10.35 5.68
CA ALA A 138 1.40 10.91 4.47
C ALA A 138 1.55 12.43 4.51
N ARG A 139 2.26 12.97 3.53
CA ARG A 139 2.26 14.39 3.20
C ARG A 139 1.98 14.50 1.72
N THR A 140 0.78 14.93 1.41
CA THR A 140 0.39 15.42 0.10
C THR A 140 0.29 16.93 0.29
N ASN A 141 1.38 17.68 0.04
CA ASN A 141 1.27 19.15 -0.03
C ASN A 141 0.64 19.56 -1.37
N CYS A 142 -0.45 18.87 -1.69
CA CYS A 142 -1.24 19.00 -2.89
C CYS A 142 -2.27 20.08 -2.59
N VAL A 143 -2.28 21.15 -3.37
CA VAL A 143 -3.37 22.11 -3.30
C VAL A 143 -4.46 21.56 -4.21
N PRO A 144 -5.66 21.21 -3.69
CA PRO A 144 -6.72 20.64 -4.51
C PRO A 144 -7.01 21.54 -5.73
N ASN A 145 -7.10 20.95 -6.92
CA ASN A 145 -7.36 21.66 -8.17
C ASN A 145 -6.29 22.69 -8.59
N GLN A 146 -5.03 22.52 -8.19
CA GLN A 146 -3.91 23.34 -8.68
C GLN A 146 -2.83 22.44 -9.29
N GLU A 147 -2.30 22.84 -10.45
CA GLU A 147 -1.22 22.12 -11.16
C GLU A 147 0.15 22.21 -10.45
N SER A 148 0.23 22.87 -9.28
CA SER A 148 1.50 22.96 -8.55
C SER A 148 1.90 21.59 -8.02
N ALA A 149 2.98 21.06 -8.60
CA ALA A 149 3.74 19.91 -8.17
C ALA A 149 4.13 20.02 -6.68
N GLY A 150 3.27 19.51 -5.80
CA GLY A 150 3.60 19.35 -4.39
C GLY A 150 4.53 18.16 -4.17
N ASP A 151 5.30 18.18 -3.08
CA ASP A 151 6.00 16.97 -2.65
C ASP A 151 4.98 15.95 -2.14
N ILE A 152 4.94 14.77 -2.78
CA ILE A 152 4.23 13.61 -2.27
C ILE A 152 5.20 12.76 -1.46
N THR A 153 4.96 12.66 -0.17
CA THR A 153 5.60 11.69 0.71
C THR A 153 4.53 10.73 1.22
N LEU A 154 4.61 9.46 0.80
CA LEU A 154 3.79 8.40 1.38
C LEU A 154 4.69 7.25 1.80
N THR A 155 5.00 7.22 3.11
CA THR A 155 5.82 6.18 3.74
C THR A 155 5.06 5.60 4.91
N LEU A 156 5.07 4.28 5.08
CA LEU A 156 4.34 3.59 6.13
C LEU A 156 4.99 2.25 6.44
N ASP A 157 4.67 1.68 7.59
CA ASP A 157 4.95 0.28 7.86
C ASP A 157 3.73 -0.56 7.49
N VAL A 158 3.98 -1.69 6.82
CA VAL A 158 2.94 -2.65 6.44
C VAL A 158 3.36 -4.06 6.85
N LEU A 159 2.37 -4.87 7.20
CA LEU A 159 2.60 -6.26 7.58
C LEU A 159 2.77 -7.14 6.32
N VAL A 160 3.93 -7.78 6.19
CA VAL A 160 4.30 -8.63 5.04
C VAL A 160 4.75 -10.02 5.48
N PRO A 161 4.64 -11.07 4.66
CA PRO A 161 5.15 -12.39 5.03
C PRO A 161 6.68 -12.37 5.20
N THR A 162 7.22 -13.15 6.13
CA THR A 162 8.68 -13.29 6.34
C THR A 162 9.35 -14.06 5.21
N THR A 163 8.62 -14.98 4.59
CA THR A 163 9.06 -15.75 3.42
C THR A 163 8.32 -15.26 2.19
N GLU A 164 8.99 -14.46 1.36
CA GLU A 164 8.61 -14.32 -0.03
C GLU A 164 8.88 -15.67 -0.70
N LYS A 165 7.90 -16.57 -0.76
CA LYS A 165 7.90 -17.52 -1.86
C LYS A 165 7.62 -16.70 -3.13
N ALA A 166 8.69 -16.19 -3.72
CA ALA A 166 8.71 -15.68 -5.08
C ALA A 166 8.39 -16.86 -6.00
N THR A 167 7.10 -17.06 -6.29
CA THR A 167 6.69 -17.91 -7.40
C THR A 167 6.99 -17.13 -8.66
N ARG A 168 8.08 -17.55 -9.32
CA ARG A 168 8.57 -17.06 -10.60
C ARG A 168 7.60 -17.42 -11.73
#